data_AF-K9QMP2-F1
#
_entry.id   AF-K9QMP2-F1
#
_cell.length_a   1.000
_cell.length_b   1.000
_cell.length_c   1.000
_cell.angle_alpha   90.00
_cell.angle_beta   90.00
_cell.angle_gamma   90.00
#
_symmetry.space_group_name_H-M   'P 1'
#
loop_
_entity.id
_entity.type
_entity.pdbx_description
1 polymer ?
#
loop_
_entity_poly.entity_id
_entity_poly.type
_entity_poly.pdbx_seq_one_letter_code
_entity_poly.pdbx_strand_id
1 'polypeptide(L)'
;MPKKTSSPSTTTATPLALSDLHIRLDALEKEHQSILKQIKRKRTELKNFVEQMRSLATDIFHRATPKFQKMAELDQEIHALFKEILTTRKFGKQTQKNVEAVYRQLQLTGIISLKFDGDDEDDADTELDELFENFKAQNDGSQETTEHRHQHSQTQEFLESPSASRTDESRKIRQTFLRLAEIFHPDRVTDSETLQSHTEIMKEINRAYQEGDLARLLEIERQHQIGEAIDNNSEDDLTRKCRTLEQQNEILVTQYENLKRELRLAKNTPEGMMVSDARKAAKKGLDSVTMMLETIEYQINIVSEIRDFVKDFQAQKITIKEFLNGPATLQSLNQETMEDMLEQMLSELDGVIIF
;
A
#
# COMPACT_ATOMS: atom_id res chain seq x y z
N MET A 1 -1.80 -50.75 -80.80
CA MET A 1 -0.74 -50.88 -79.78
C MET A 1 0.40 -49.93 -80.15
N PRO A 2 1.17 -49.31 -79.23
CA PRO A 2 1.38 -49.66 -77.82
C PRO A 2 1.10 -48.54 -76.79
N LYS A 3 1.05 -48.94 -75.52
CA LYS A 3 0.91 -48.11 -74.30
C LYS A 3 2.16 -47.25 -74.07
N LYS A 4 1.98 -46.02 -73.54
CA LYS A 4 3.02 -45.31 -72.79
C LYS A 4 2.53 -44.99 -71.38
N THR A 5 3.14 -45.67 -70.42
CA THR A 5 3.19 -45.31 -69.00
C THR A 5 4.36 -44.33 -68.81
N SER A 6 4.16 -43.24 -68.07
CA SER A 6 5.26 -42.53 -67.38
C SER A 6 4.69 -41.66 -66.25
N SER A 7 4.88 -42.20 -65.05
CA SER A 7 5.00 -41.67 -63.69
C SER A 7 4.80 -40.16 -63.41
N PRO A 8 4.17 -39.81 -62.27
CA PRO A 8 4.14 -38.44 -61.75
C PRO A 8 5.49 -38.05 -61.13
N SER A 9 5.85 -36.80 -61.34
CA SER A 9 6.99 -36.10 -60.76
C SER A 9 6.88 -36.02 -59.23
N THR A 10 7.85 -36.59 -58.53
CA THR A 10 8.13 -36.34 -57.11
C THR A 10 8.65 -34.90 -56.94
N THR A 11 7.87 -34.08 -56.26
CA THR A 11 8.24 -32.75 -55.76
C THR A 11 9.14 -32.90 -54.53
N THR A 12 10.45 -32.63 -54.70
CA THR A 12 11.43 -32.52 -53.60
C THR A 12 11.68 -31.05 -53.27
N ALA A 13 10.68 -30.38 -52.68
CA ALA A 13 10.77 -28.97 -52.25
C ALA A 13 10.81 -28.79 -50.72
N THR A 14 11.09 -29.86 -49.97
CA THR A 14 10.97 -29.94 -48.50
C THR A 14 12.16 -29.51 -47.64
N PRO A 15 13.44 -29.44 -48.08
CA PRO A 15 14.54 -29.24 -47.12
C PRO A 15 14.67 -27.79 -46.61
N LEU A 16 14.36 -26.77 -47.42
CA LEU A 16 14.45 -25.36 -46.99
C LEU A 16 13.36 -24.97 -45.99
N ALA A 17 12.11 -25.39 -46.24
CA ALA A 17 10.98 -25.07 -45.36
C ALA A 17 11.17 -25.68 -43.95
N LEU A 18 11.71 -26.90 -43.89
CA LEU A 18 12.02 -27.57 -42.64
C LEU A 18 13.17 -26.88 -41.88
N SER A 19 14.21 -26.38 -42.58
CA SER A 19 15.26 -25.58 -41.92
C SER A 19 14.74 -24.25 -41.37
N ASP A 20 13.83 -23.59 -42.08
CA ASP A 20 13.25 -22.32 -41.63
C ASP A 20 12.39 -22.50 -40.37
N LEU A 21 11.67 -23.62 -40.26
CA LEU A 21 10.91 -23.97 -39.06
C LEU A 21 11.81 -24.22 -37.84
N HIS A 22 12.96 -24.88 -38.04
CA HIS A 22 13.94 -25.07 -36.96
C HIS A 22 14.52 -23.74 -36.47
N ILE A 23 14.81 -22.81 -37.39
CA ILE A 23 15.30 -21.47 -37.04
C ILE A 23 14.24 -20.70 -36.25
N ARG A 24 12.98 -20.72 -36.71
CA ARG A 24 11.86 -20.09 -35.99
C ARG A 24 11.67 -20.70 -34.60
N LEU A 25 11.74 -22.02 -34.50
CA LEU A 25 11.60 -22.71 -33.23
C LEU A 25 12.69 -22.31 -32.23
N ASP A 26 13.96 -22.30 -32.65
CA ASP A 26 15.09 -21.87 -31.81
C ASP A 26 14.94 -20.40 -31.37
N ALA A 27 14.46 -19.52 -32.25
CA ALA A 27 14.17 -18.13 -31.91
C ALA A 27 13.07 -18.02 -30.84
N LEU A 28 11.97 -18.75 -30.99
CA LEU A 28 10.86 -18.77 -30.04
C LEU A 28 11.27 -19.35 -28.69
N GLU A 29 12.09 -20.41 -28.67
CA GLU A 29 12.62 -21.00 -27.43
C GLU A 29 13.54 -20.02 -26.69
N LYS A 30 14.39 -19.27 -27.41
CA LYS A 30 15.22 -18.21 -26.83
C LYS A 30 14.38 -17.09 -26.24
N GLU A 31 13.36 -16.64 -26.95
CA GLU A 31 12.41 -15.63 -26.47
C GLU A 31 11.68 -16.13 -25.21
N HIS A 32 11.15 -17.36 -25.26
CA HIS A 32 10.47 -18.01 -24.15
C HIS A 32 11.33 -18.04 -22.88
N GLN A 33 12.58 -18.50 -23.00
CA GLN A 33 13.53 -18.52 -21.89
C GLN A 33 13.86 -17.13 -21.37
N SER A 34 13.94 -16.12 -22.26
CA SER A 34 14.17 -14.73 -21.88
C SER A 34 13.02 -14.18 -21.06
N ILE A 35 11.77 -14.37 -21.51
CA ILE A 35 10.57 -13.87 -20.81
C ILE A 35 10.43 -14.54 -19.44
N LEU A 36 10.62 -15.86 -19.35
CA LEU A 36 10.60 -16.57 -18.05
C LEU A 36 11.64 -16.00 -17.07
N LYS A 37 12.87 -15.71 -17.53
CA LYS A 37 13.90 -15.06 -16.70
C LYS A 37 13.47 -13.66 -16.26
N GLN A 38 12.84 -12.88 -17.14
CA GLN A 38 12.36 -11.54 -16.83
C GLN A 38 11.22 -11.56 -15.80
N ILE A 39 10.26 -12.46 -15.95
CA ILE A 39 9.17 -12.71 -14.99
C ILE A 39 9.76 -13.07 -13.62
N LYS A 40 10.68 -14.03 -13.56
CA LYS A 40 11.32 -14.45 -12.29
C LYS A 40 12.04 -13.29 -11.60
N ARG A 41 12.78 -12.48 -12.36
CA ARG A 41 13.45 -11.27 -11.83
C ARG A 41 12.44 -10.26 -11.29
N LYS A 42 11.37 -9.97 -12.05
CA LYS A 42 10.35 -9.01 -11.62
C LYS A 42 9.55 -9.48 -10.42
N ARG A 43 9.21 -10.76 -10.32
CA ARG A 43 8.60 -11.35 -9.12
C ARG A 43 9.48 -11.19 -7.90
N THR A 44 10.77 -11.46 -8.05
CA THR A 44 11.74 -11.28 -6.95
C THR A 44 11.83 -9.81 -6.55
N GLU A 45 11.85 -8.88 -7.51
CA GLU A 45 11.85 -7.45 -7.24
C GLU A 45 10.58 -7.02 -6.48
N LEU A 46 9.40 -7.47 -6.92
CA LEU A 46 8.12 -7.17 -6.27
C LEU A 46 8.07 -7.74 -4.84
N LYS A 47 8.43 -9.01 -4.67
CA LYS A 47 8.49 -9.65 -3.34
C LYS A 47 9.43 -8.90 -2.39
N ASN A 48 10.63 -8.59 -2.85
CA ASN A 48 11.62 -7.86 -2.04
C ASN A 48 11.12 -6.45 -1.70
N PHE A 49 10.42 -5.79 -2.63
CA PHE A 49 9.85 -4.46 -2.37
C PHE A 49 8.74 -4.52 -1.32
N VAL A 50 7.81 -5.47 -1.44
CA VAL A 50 6.73 -5.68 -0.45
C VAL A 50 7.29 -6.03 0.92
N GLU A 51 8.32 -6.87 0.99
CA GLU A 51 8.96 -7.21 2.26
C GLU A 51 9.66 -6.00 2.90
N GLN A 52 10.22 -5.12 2.09
CA GLN A 52 10.78 -3.86 2.58
C GLN A 52 9.72 -2.90 3.10
N MET A 53 8.55 -2.83 2.45
CA MET A 53 7.42 -2.06 2.99
C MET A 53 7.01 -2.59 4.36
N ARG A 54 6.88 -3.92 4.51
CA ARG A 54 6.53 -4.54 5.79
C ARG A 54 7.56 -4.27 6.87
N SER A 55 8.83 -4.53 6.60
CA SER A 55 9.90 -4.33 7.58
C SER A 55 10.02 -2.86 8.01
N LEU A 56 9.91 -1.91 7.08
CA LEU A 56 9.89 -0.49 7.42
C LEU A 56 8.67 -0.12 8.28
N ALA A 57 7.48 -0.60 7.93
CA ALA A 57 6.28 -0.36 8.73
C ALA A 57 6.40 -0.94 10.14
N THR A 58 6.94 -2.15 10.27
CA THR A 58 7.20 -2.79 11.57
C THR A 58 8.23 -2.01 12.40
N ASP A 59 9.30 -1.52 11.79
CA ASP A 59 10.31 -0.70 12.48
C ASP A 59 9.71 0.63 12.98
N ILE A 60 8.96 1.34 12.12
CA ILE A 60 8.25 2.56 12.49
C ILE A 60 7.30 2.28 13.66
N PHE A 61 6.48 1.22 13.57
CA PHE A 61 5.51 0.89 14.60
C PHE A 61 6.19 0.61 15.95
N HIS A 62 7.23 -0.23 15.96
CA HIS A 62 7.95 -0.55 17.19
C HIS A 62 8.60 0.67 17.84
N ARG A 63 9.18 1.57 17.04
CA ARG A 63 9.86 2.76 17.56
C ARG A 63 8.89 3.88 17.93
N ALA A 64 7.75 3.98 17.27
CA ALA A 64 6.74 5.01 17.52
C ALA A 64 5.80 4.65 18.68
N THR A 65 5.51 3.36 18.90
CA THR A 65 4.60 2.89 19.96
C THR A 65 4.91 3.49 21.35
N PRO A 66 6.14 3.43 21.88
CA PRO A 66 6.41 4.00 23.21
C PRO A 66 6.21 5.52 23.27
N LYS A 67 6.42 6.23 22.15
CA LYS A 67 6.20 7.67 22.05
C LYS A 67 4.70 7.99 22.07
N PHE A 68 3.90 7.25 21.31
CA PHE A 68 2.44 7.40 21.35
C PHE A 68 1.85 7.03 22.71
N GLN A 69 2.38 6.00 23.39
CA GLN A 69 2.00 5.66 24.76
C GLN A 69 2.29 6.82 25.72
N LYS A 70 3.49 7.39 25.68
CA LYS A 70 3.86 8.56 26.49
C LYS A 70 2.96 9.76 26.19
N MET A 71 2.62 9.99 24.93
CA MET A 71 1.68 11.06 24.55
C MET A 71 0.29 10.84 25.15
N ALA A 72 -0.24 9.61 25.07
CA ALA A 72 -1.54 9.27 25.64
C ALA A 72 -1.55 9.35 27.18
N GLU A 73 -0.44 8.99 27.85
CA GLU A 73 -0.29 9.17 29.29
C GLU A 73 -0.31 10.65 29.68
N LEU A 74 0.44 11.50 28.98
CA LEU A 74 0.44 12.95 29.22
C LEU A 74 -0.95 13.56 29.01
N ASP A 75 -1.64 13.16 27.94
CA ASP A 75 -3.01 13.57 27.66
C ASP A 75 -3.96 13.25 28.83
N GLN A 76 -3.96 12.00 29.28
CA GLN A 76 -4.77 11.56 30.42
C GLN A 76 -4.44 12.31 31.71
N GLU A 77 -3.15 12.56 31.97
CA GLU A 77 -2.70 13.33 33.12
C GLU A 77 -3.21 14.78 33.09
N ILE A 78 -3.12 15.46 31.94
CA ILE A 78 -3.62 16.83 31.80
C ILE A 78 -5.12 16.87 32.08
N HIS A 79 -5.90 15.94 31.50
CA HIS A 79 -7.33 15.85 31.79
C HIS A 79 -7.63 15.61 33.27
N ALA A 80 -6.87 14.73 33.92
CA ALA A 80 -7.03 14.46 35.35
C ALA A 80 -6.74 15.71 36.20
N LEU A 81 -5.70 16.47 35.86
CA LEU A 81 -5.36 17.71 36.54
C LEU A 81 -6.46 18.76 36.39
N PHE A 82 -6.98 18.99 35.18
CA PHE A 82 -8.09 19.92 34.97
C PHE A 82 -9.35 19.51 35.72
N LYS A 83 -9.69 18.22 35.70
CA LYS A 83 -10.82 17.68 36.48
C LYS A 83 -10.63 17.95 37.97
N GLU A 84 -9.44 17.72 38.52
CA GLU A 84 -9.16 17.99 39.93
C GLU A 84 -9.22 19.49 40.25
N ILE A 85 -8.62 20.34 39.42
CA ILE A 85 -8.63 21.79 39.59
C ILE A 85 -10.07 22.32 39.65
N LEU A 86 -10.91 21.90 38.71
CA LEU A 86 -12.29 22.39 38.58
C LEU A 86 -13.24 21.82 39.64
N THR A 87 -12.94 20.66 40.21
CA THR A 87 -13.81 20.02 41.23
C THR A 87 -13.40 20.33 42.67
N THR A 88 -12.10 20.39 42.97
CA THR A 88 -11.60 20.49 44.35
C THR A 88 -11.40 21.93 44.81
N ARG A 89 -11.09 22.86 43.89
CA ARG A 89 -10.74 24.25 44.22
C ARG A 89 -11.96 25.14 44.11
N LYS A 90 -12.25 25.89 45.18
CA LYS A 90 -13.33 26.89 45.19
C LYS A 90 -12.86 28.18 44.53
N PHE A 91 -13.19 28.34 43.25
CA PHE A 91 -12.95 29.57 42.51
C PHE A 91 -14.15 30.52 42.55
N GLY A 92 -13.90 31.81 42.30
CA GLY A 92 -14.98 32.73 41.91
C GLY A 92 -15.48 32.40 40.50
N LYS A 93 -16.76 32.69 40.20
CA LYS A 93 -17.40 32.34 38.91
C LYS A 93 -16.58 32.73 37.67
N GLN A 94 -15.99 33.92 37.67
CA GLN A 94 -15.18 34.38 36.53
C GLN A 94 -13.87 33.60 36.39
N THR A 95 -13.19 33.31 37.51
CA THR A 95 -11.94 32.54 37.48
C THR A 95 -12.18 31.11 37.01
N GLN A 96 -13.26 30.48 37.45
CA GLN A 96 -13.63 29.14 37.00
C GLN A 96 -13.87 29.11 35.49
N LYS A 97 -14.67 30.06 34.96
CA LYS A 97 -14.89 30.19 33.50
C LYS A 97 -13.60 30.38 32.72
N ASN A 98 -12.66 31.19 33.24
CA ASN A 98 -11.40 31.42 32.55
C ASN A 98 -10.51 30.15 32.53
N VAL A 99 -10.48 29.37 33.61
CA VAL A 99 -9.75 28.09 33.65
C VAL A 99 -10.38 27.06 32.71
N GLU A 100 -11.71 27.02 32.65
CA GLU A 100 -12.45 26.16 31.71
C GLU A 100 -12.20 26.58 30.25
N ALA A 101 -12.12 27.88 29.96
CA ALA A 101 -11.79 28.37 28.64
C ALA A 101 -10.37 27.94 28.19
N VAL A 102 -9.38 27.98 29.09
CA VAL A 102 -8.03 27.46 28.80
C VAL A 102 -8.07 25.96 28.50
N TYR A 103 -8.82 25.19 29.28
CA TYR A 103 -8.99 23.76 29.05
C TYR A 103 -9.61 23.47 27.67
N ARG A 104 -10.71 24.15 27.33
CA ARG A 104 -11.36 24.02 26.01
C ARG A 104 -10.44 24.46 24.88
N GLN A 105 -9.66 25.53 25.08
CA GLN A 105 -8.71 25.99 24.08
C GLN A 105 -7.64 24.93 23.77
N LEU A 106 -7.09 24.26 24.79
CA LEU A 106 -6.11 23.18 24.58
C LEU A 106 -6.70 21.99 23.80
N GLN A 107 -7.99 21.72 23.97
CA GLN A 107 -8.71 20.68 23.22
C GLN A 107 -8.94 21.11 21.77
N LEU A 108 -9.39 22.35 21.55
CA LEU A 108 -9.67 22.89 20.22
C LEU A 108 -8.41 23.03 19.36
N THR A 109 -7.27 23.37 19.98
CA THR A 109 -5.97 23.43 19.27
C THR A 109 -5.35 22.04 19.04
N GLY A 110 -5.99 20.96 19.51
CA GLY A 110 -5.53 19.58 19.31
C GLY A 110 -4.29 19.20 20.13
N ILE A 111 -3.95 20.00 21.15
CA ILE A 111 -2.81 19.73 22.05
C ILE A 111 -3.15 18.60 23.02
N ILE A 112 -4.39 18.56 23.48
CA ILE A 112 -4.97 17.45 24.23
C ILE A 112 -6.24 16.98 23.53
N SER A 113 -6.65 15.76 23.83
CA SER A 113 -7.81 15.13 23.22
C SER A 113 -9.11 15.83 23.64
N LEU A 114 -10.09 15.83 22.73
CA LEU A 114 -11.43 16.27 23.06
C LEU A 114 -12.04 15.28 24.04
N LYS A 115 -12.37 15.77 25.24
CA LYS A 115 -13.22 15.05 26.18
C LYS A 115 -14.62 15.59 26.06
N PHE A 116 -15.48 14.79 25.45
CA PHE A 116 -16.91 14.90 25.63
C PHE A 116 -17.20 14.45 27.06
N ASP A 117 -17.57 15.38 27.94
CA ASP A 117 -18.09 15.01 29.25
C ASP A 117 -19.39 14.22 29.00
N GLY A 118 -19.31 12.90 29.13
CA GLY A 118 -20.38 11.99 28.70
C GLY A 118 -21.67 12.10 29.51
N ASP A 119 -22.79 12.22 28.82
CA ASP A 119 -23.98 11.34 28.92
C ASP A 119 -25.10 11.70 27.93
N ASP A 120 -24.99 12.80 27.16
CA ASP A 120 -25.98 13.19 26.16
C ASP A 120 -25.39 13.15 24.74
N GLU A 121 -25.55 12.01 24.04
CA GLU A 121 -25.19 11.87 22.60
C GLU A 121 -25.96 12.85 21.68
N ASP A 122 -27.02 13.51 22.19
CA ASP A 122 -27.85 14.46 21.46
C ASP A 122 -27.38 15.94 21.54
N ASP A 123 -26.42 16.29 22.41
CA ASP A 123 -25.89 17.66 22.54
C ASP A 123 -24.55 17.87 21.78
N ALA A 124 -24.00 16.78 21.22
CA ALA A 124 -22.70 16.75 20.55
C ALA A 124 -22.69 17.49 19.20
N ASP A 125 -23.80 17.48 18.45
CA ASP A 125 -23.93 18.25 17.21
C ASP A 125 -24.18 19.74 17.52
N THR A 126 -24.88 20.05 18.62
CA THR A 126 -25.23 21.42 19.01
C THR A 126 -24.03 22.22 19.49
N GLU A 127 -23.18 21.67 20.37
CA GLU A 127 -21.97 22.38 20.85
C GLU A 127 -20.92 22.57 19.73
N LEU A 128 -20.82 21.63 18.79
CA LEU A 128 -19.90 21.73 17.65
C LEU A 128 -20.37 22.80 16.64
N ASP A 129 -21.68 22.86 16.37
CA ASP A 129 -22.29 23.91 15.54
C ASP A 129 -22.20 25.29 16.21
N GLU A 130 -22.43 25.41 17.52
CA GLU A 130 -22.27 26.67 18.27
C GLU A 130 -20.81 27.17 18.29
N LEU A 131 -19.83 26.26 18.28
CA LEU A 131 -18.40 26.58 18.20
C LEU A 131 -18.02 27.16 16.82
N PHE A 132 -18.53 26.57 15.73
CA PHE A 132 -18.33 27.09 14.38
C PHE A 132 -19.05 28.43 14.16
N GLU A 133 -20.26 28.60 14.71
CA GLU A 133 -21.01 29.87 14.67
C GLU A 133 -20.30 31.00 15.43
N ASN A 134 -19.77 30.74 16.63
CA ASN A 134 -19.07 31.76 17.43
C ASN A 134 -17.73 32.21 16.82
N PHE A 135 -17.02 31.30 16.14
CA PHE A 135 -15.78 31.65 15.44
C PHE A 135 -16.05 32.48 14.18
N LYS A 136 -17.18 32.20 13.50
CA LYS A 136 -17.65 32.95 12.34
C LYS A 136 -18.17 34.35 12.71
N ALA A 137 -18.77 34.49 13.89
CA ALA A 137 -19.29 35.76 14.40
C ALA A 137 -18.20 36.78 14.78
N GLN A 138 -16.95 36.35 15.03
CA GLN A 138 -15.84 37.24 15.36
C GLN A 138 -14.96 37.65 14.17
N ASN A 139 -15.16 37.06 12.97
CA ASN A 139 -14.21 37.20 11.85
C ASN A 139 -14.84 37.59 10.49
N ASP A 140 -15.69 38.62 10.50
CA ASP A 140 -16.10 39.40 9.32
C ASP A 140 -17.27 38.89 8.45
N GLY A 141 -18.09 39.87 8.04
CA GLY A 141 -19.18 39.72 7.11
C GLY A 141 -18.67 39.43 5.71
N SER A 142 -18.82 38.18 5.29
CA SER A 142 -18.66 37.77 3.89
C SER A 142 -19.54 36.54 3.66
N GLN A 143 -20.78 36.79 3.22
CA GLN A 143 -21.66 35.77 2.69
C GLN A 143 -21.12 35.31 1.34
N GLU A 144 -20.95 34.01 1.13
CA GLU A 144 -21.71 33.23 0.13
C GLU A 144 -21.17 31.80 -0.05
N THR A 145 -22.07 30.95 -0.53
CA THR A 145 -21.89 29.60 -1.10
C THR A 145 -21.96 28.40 -0.16
N THR A 146 -23.19 28.07 0.23
CA THR A 146 -23.60 26.73 0.67
C THR A 146 -24.30 26.04 -0.49
N GLU A 147 -23.58 25.35 -1.38
CA GLU A 147 -24.17 24.29 -2.23
C GLU A 147 -23.14 23.18 -2.46
N HIS A 148 -23.63 21.93 -2.47
CA HIS A 148 -22.92 20.65 -2.68
C HIS A 148 -22.50 19.85 -1.44
N ARG A 149 -23.50 19.29 -0.73
CA ARG A 149 -23.31 18.01 -0.03
C ARG A 149 -24.57 17.14 -0.01
N HIS A 150 -24.90 16.56 -1.16
CA HIS A 150 -25.69 15.33 -1.22
C HIS A 150 -25.10 14.41 -2.28
N GLN A 151 -24.19 13.54 -1.85
CA GLN A 151 -23.93 12.24 -2.49
C GLN A 151 -22.91 11.48 -1.64
N HIS A 152 -23.40 10.71 -0.66
CA HIS A 152 -22.69 9.54 -0.16
C HIS A 152 -23.69 8.55 0.42
N SER A 153 -24.39 7.85 -0.47
CA SER A 153 -25.03 6.59 -0.17
C SER A 153 -24.94 5.72 -1.41
N GLN A 154 -23.90 4.86 -1.44
CA GLN A 154 -23.92 3.53 -2.05
C GLN A 154 -22.54 2.88 -1.85
N THR A 155 -22.38 2.29 -0.68
CA THR A 155 -21.45 1.18 -0.47
C THR A 155 -22.24 -0.09 -0.71
N GLN A 156 -22.19 -0.62 -1.94
CA GLN A 156 -22.33 -2.06 -2.24
C GLN A 156 -22.23 -2.23 -3.77
N GLU A 157 -21.03 -2.47 -4.28
CA GLU A 157 -20.84 -3.43 -5.38
C GLU A 157 -19.40 -3.92 -5.37
N PHE A 158 -19.26 -5.06 -4.71
CA PHE A 158 -18.07 -5.85 -4.57
C PHE A 158 -18.00 -6.75 -5.82
N LEU A 159 -16.88 -6.70 -6.54
CA LEU A 159 -16.41 -7.71 -7.50
C LEU A 159 -17.27 -7.98 -8.76
N GLU A 160 -17.15 -7.12 -9.77
CA GLU A 160 -17.31 -7.57 -11.16
C GLU A 160 -15.93 -7.73 -11.84
N SER A 161 -15.58 -8.99 -12.10
CA SER A 161 -14.43 -9.39 -12.91
C SER A 161 -14.60 -8.97 -14.38
N PRO A 162 -13.57 -8.49 -15.08
CA PRO A 162 -13.62 -8.40 -16.54
C PRO A 162 -13.41 -9.79 -17.17
N SER A 163 -14.50 -10.45 -17.55
CA SER A 163 -14.56 -11.79 -18.12
C SER A 163 -14.58 -11.79 -19.67
N ALA A 164 -13.45 -11.46 -20.30
CA ALA A 164 -13.29 -11.70 -21.75
C ALA A 164 -11.86 -12.09 -22.18
N SER A 165 -10.81 -11.65 -21.48
CA SER A 165 -9.42 -12.07 -21.74
C SER A 165 -9.04 -13.40 -21.06
N ARG A 166 -9.89 -13.90 -20.15
CA ARG A 166 -9.58 -15.07 -19.31
C ARG A 166 -9.64 -16.41 -20.04
N THR A 167 -10.23 -16.54 -21.23
CA THR A 167 -10.52 -17.88 -21.78
C THR A 167 -9.27 -18.62 -22.23
N ASP A 168 -8.40 -18.01 -23.03
CA ASP A 168 -7.24 -18.73 -23.59
C ASP A 168 -6.09 -18.87 -22.59
N GLU A 169 -5.82 -17.83 -21.79
CA GLU A 169 -4.86 -17.91 -20.69
C GLU A 169 -5.28 -18.95 -19.64
N SER A 170 -6.55 -18.92 -19.16
CA SER A 170 -7.01 -19.89 -18.17
C SER A 170 -7.08 -21.31 -18.72
N ARG A 171 -7.44 -21.50 -19.99
CA ARG A 171 -7.39 -22.82 -20.66
C ARG A 171 -5.96 -23.34 -20.67
N LYS A 172 -4.98 -22.50 -21.00
CA LYS A 172 -3.57 -22.94 -21.08
C LYS A 172 -2.99 -23.24 -19.71
N ILE A 173 -3.28 -22.42 -18.71
CA ILE A 173 -2.93 -22.66 -17.30
C ILE A 173 -3.55 -23.98 -16.83
N ARG A 174 -4.84 -24.21 -17.08
CA ARG A 174 -5.54 -25.45 -16.73
C ARG A 174 -4.95 -26.67 -17.44
N GLN A 175 -4.64 -26.57 -18.73
CA GLN A 175 -4.03 -27.68 -19.47
C GLN A 175 -2.67 -28.06 -18.89
N THR A 176 -1.83 -27.06 -18.60
CA THR A 176 -0.49 -27.27 -18.03
C THR A 176 -0.60 -27.85 -16.62
N PHE A 177 -1.53 -27.34 -15.80
CA PHE A 177 -1.85 -27.88 -14.48
C PHE A 177 -2.27 -29.35 -14.54
N LEU A 178 -3.21 -29.72 -15.41
CA LEU A 178 -3.68 -31.11 -15.52
C LEU A 178 -2.55 -32.06 -15.92
N ARG A 179 -1.69 -31.65 -16.86
CA ARG A 179 -0.50 -32.44 -17.26
C ARG A 179 0.46 -32.66 -16.09
N LEU A 180 0.75 -31.61 -15.33
CA LEU A 180 1.63 -31.70 -14.16
C LEU A 180 1.01 -32.52 -13.02
N ALA A 181 -0.29 -32.33 -12.76
CA ALA A 181 -1.03 -33.06 -11.75
C ALA A 181 -1.12 -34.55 -12.09
N GLU A 182 -1.25 -34.92 -13.37
CA GLU A 182 -1.23 -36.31 -13.80
C GLU A 182 0.09 -37.00 -13.40
N ILE A 183 1.22 -36.29 -13.49
CA ILE A 183 2.55 -36.86 -13.22
C ILE A 183 2.88 -36.85 -11.72
N PHE A 184 2.55 -35.75 -11.02
CA PHE A 184 2.94 -35.54 -9.62
C PHE A 184 1.84 -35.83 -8.59
N HIS A 185 0.75 -36.51 -8.98
CA HIS A 185 -0.29 -36.85 -8.02
C HIS A 185 0.27 -37.77 -6.91
N PRO A 186 0.07 -37.46 -5.62
CA PRO A 186 0.59 -38.26 -4.51
C PRO A 186 0.04 -39.70 -4.53
N ASP A 187 -1.22 -39.89 -4.94
CA ASP A 187 -1.86 -41.22 -4.98
C ASP A 187 -1.25 -42.20 -6.02
N ARG A 188 -0.36 -41.74 -6.91
CA ARG A 188 0.28 -42.59 -7.92
C ARG A 188 1.55 -43.27 -7.42
N VAL A 189 1.99 -42.99 -6.19
CA VAL A 189 3.29 -43.43 -5.68
C VAL A 189 3.15 -44.12 -4.33
N THR A 190 3.75 -45.29 -4.19
CA THR A 190 3.68 -46.14 -2.98
C THR A 190 4.94 -46.06 -2.12
N ASP A 191 6.01 -45.47 -2.63
CA ASP A 191 7.28 -45.29 -1.92
C ASP A 191 7.29 -43.99 -1.10
N SER A 192 7.86 -44.04 0.11
CA SER A 192 7.71 -42.99 1.13
C SER A 192 8.48 -41.72 0.81
N GLU A 193 9.66 -41.81 0.18
CA GLU A 193 10.48 -40.63 -0.17
C GLU A 193 9.91 -39.91 -1.39
N THR A 194 9.51 -40.68 -2.40
CA THR A 194 8.90 -40.16 -3.63
C THR A 194 7.50 -39.58 -3.38
N LEU A 195 6.73 -40.10 -2.41
CA LEU A 195 5.47 -39.53 -1.95
C LEU A 195 5.65 -38.12 -1.35
N GLN A 196 6.68 -37.91 -0.53
CA GLN A 196 6.98 -36.60 0.05
C GLN A 196 7.35 -35.58 -1.04
N SER A 197 8.23 -35.97 -1.96
CA SER A 197 8.62 -35.12 -3.09
C SER A 197 7.43 -34.74 -3.98
N HIS A 198 6.60 -35.72 -4.38
CA HIS A 198 5.40 -35.46 -5.18
C HIS A 198 4.40 -34.56 -4.44
N THR A 199 4.25 -34.73 -3.12
CA THR A 199 3.38 -33.88 -2.30
C THR A 199 3.85 -32.43 -2.29
N GLU A 200 5.16 -32.18 -2.14
CA GLU A 200 5.72 -30.83 -2.19
C GLU A 200 5.54 -30.20 -3.56
N ILE A 201 5.86 -30.93 -4.63
CA ILE A 201 5.70 -30.45 -6.02
C ILE A 201 4.22 -30.14 -6.30
N MET A 202 3.30 -31.00 -5.89
CA MET A 202 1.86 -30.80 -6.08
C MET A 202 1.33 -29.57 -5.31
N LYS A 203 1.86 -29.28 -4.12
CA LYS A 203 1.55 -28.04 -3.40
C LYS A 203 1.99 -26.81 -4.21
N GLU A 204 3.17 -26.86 -4.83
CA GLU A 204 3.65 -25.75 -5.67
C GLU A 204 2.81 -25.59 -6.95
N ILE A 205 2.43 -26.71 -7.59
CA ILE A 205 1.56 -26.72 -8.77
C ILE A 205 0.20 -26.12 -8.43
N ASN A 206 -0.40 -26.53 -7.30
CA ASN A 206 -1.68 -25.99 -6.83
C ASN A 206 -1.61 -24.48 -6.56
N ARG A 207 -0.55 -24.01 -5.91
CA ARG A 207 -0.33 -22.57 -5.67
C ARG A 207 -0.23 -21.80 -6.98
N ALA A 208 0.61 -22.28 -7.92
CA ALA A 208 0.77 -21.64 -9.22
C ALA A 208 -0.56 -21.61 -10.02
N TYR A 209 -1.36 -22.67 -9.94
CA TYR A 209 -2.68 -22.70 -10.59
C TYR A 209 -3.66 -21.69 -9.99
N GLN A 210 -3.73 -21.60 -8.66
CA GLN A 210 -4.59 -20.63 -7.96
C GLN A 210 -4.20 -19.18 -8.27
N GLU A 211 -2.91 -18.91 -8.40
CA GLU A 211 -2.36 -17.59 -8.73
C GLU A 211 -2.46 -17.27 -10.24
N GLY A 212 -2.89 -18.22 -11.08
CA GLY A 212 -2.91 -18.05 -12.53
C GLY A 212 -1.50 -17.94 -13.16
N ASP A 213 -0.50 -18.56 -12.53
CA ASP A 213 0.90 -18.39 -12.85
C ASP A 213 1.41 -19.44 -13.86
N LEU A 214 1.23 -19.14 -15.16
CA LEU A 214 1.72 -20.01 -16.23
C LEU A 214 3.25 -20.14 -16.20
N ALA A 215 3.96 -19.05 -15.92
CA ALA A 215 5.43 -19.08 -15.88
C ALA A 215 5.98 -20.07 -14.84
N ARG A 216 5.35 -20.18 -13.67
CA ARG A 216 5.75 -21.12 -12.62
C ARG A 216 5.39 -22.55 -13.00
N LEU A 217 4.22 -22.79 -13.59
CA LEU A 217 3.85 -24.12 -14.09
C LEU A 217 4.85 -24.61 -15.15
N LEU A 218 5.24 -23.77 -16.10
CA LEU A 218 6.25 -24.11 -17.11
C LEU A 218 7.66 -24.27 -16.52
N GLU A 219 8.01 -23.52 -15.47
CA GLU A 219 9.26 -23.71 -14.74
C GLU A 219 9.32 -25.11 -14.08
N ILE A 220 8.21 -25.56 -13.48
CA ILE A 220 8.08 -26.90 -12.88
C ILE A 220 8.16 -27.98 -13.96
N GLU A 221 7.43 -27.83 -15.08
CA GLU A 221 7.47 -28.75 -16.24
C GLU A 221 8.92 -28.95 -16.73
N ARG A 222 9.68 -27.86 -16.85
CA ARG A 222 11.08 -27.90 -17.27
C ARG A 222 12.02 -28.53 -16.23
N GLN A 223 11.85 -28.22 -14.95
CA GLN A 223 12.70 -28.76 -13.87
C GLN A 223 12.66 -30.29 -13.81
N HIS A 224 11.52 -30.87 -14.16
CA HIS A 224 11.31 -32.31 -14.13
C HIS A 224 11.38 -32.98 -15.51
N GLN A 225 11.85 -32.26 -16.54
CA GLN A 225 12.02 -32.78 -17.91
C GLN A 225 10.73 -33.38 -18.50
N ILE A 226 9.58 -32.80 -18.14
CA ILE A 226 8.29 -33.25 -18.62
C ILE A 226 8.09 -32.66 -20.02
N GLY A 227 8.22 -33.49 -21.05
CA GLY A 227 8.04 -33.08 -22.43
C GLY A 227 7.49 -34.23 -23.28
N GLU A 228 6.68 -33.90 -24.29
CA GLU A 228 6.27 -34.88 -25.30
C GLU A 228 7.51 -35.32 -26.11
N ALA A 229 7.58 -36.61 -26.49
CA ALA A 229 8.56 -37.09 -27.45
C ALA A 229 8.18 -36.54 -28.83
N ILE A 230 8.94 -35.57 -29.33
CA ILE A 230 8.66 -34.86 -30.59
C ILE A 230 9.60 -35.39 -31.67
N ASP A 231 9.05 -35.72 -32.83
CA ASP A 231 9.85 -35.97 -34.03
C ASP A 231 10.30 -34.65 -34.65
N ASN A 232 11.58 -34.31 -34.48
CA ASN A 232 12.17 -33.09 -35.04
C ASN A 232 12.29 -33.12 -36.57
N ASN A 233 12.01 -34.25 -37.24
CA ASN A 233 11.95 -34.34 -38.69
C ASN A 233 10.54 -34.18 -39.28
N SER A 234 9.52 -34.03 -38.43
CA SER A 234 8.13 -33.85 -38.86
C SER A 234 7.76 -32.37 -38.94
N GLU A 235 7.42 -31.89 -40.14
CA GLU A 235 7.05 -30.49 -40.40
C GLU A 235 5.78 -30.08 -39.61
N ASP A 236 4.81 -30.99 -39.49
CA ASP A 236 3.56 -30.78 -38.77
C ASP A 236 3.80 -30.64 -37.26
N ASP A 237 4.70 -31.46 -36.69
CA ASP A 237 5.03 -31.40 -35.26
C ASP A 237 5.82 -30.13 -34.91
N LEU A 238 6.77 -29.73 -35.76
CA LEU A 238 7.50 -28.47 -35.61
C LEU A 238 6.54 -27.27 -35.69
N THR A 239 5.60 -27.28 -36.63
CA THR A 239 4.60 -26.21 -36.78
C THR A 239 3.68 -26.13 -35.56
N ARG A 240 3.23 -27.28 -35.03
CA ARG A 240 2.43 -27.34 -33.79
C ARG A 240 3.21 -26.81 -32.59
N LYS A 241 4.50 -27.12 -32.49
CA LYS A 241 5.38 -26.62 -31.41
C LYS A 241 5.58 -25.11 -31.49
N CYS A 242 5.88 -24.57 -32.67
CA CYS A 242 5.99 -23.13 -32.89
C CYS A 242 4.71 -22.39 -32.46
N ARG A 243 3.53 -22.85 -32.90
CA ARG A 243 2.25 -22.25 -32.51
C ARG A 243 2.02 -22.30 -30.99
N THR A 244 2.39 -23.42 -30.36
CA THR A 244 2.23 -23.58 -28.90
C THR A 244 3.15 -22.62 -28.14
N LEU A 245 4.41 -22.50 -28.56
CA LEU A 245 5.37 -21.59 -27.94
C LEU A 245 4.98 -20.12 -28.16
N GLU A 246 4.46 -19.76 -29.32
CA GLU A 246 3.96 -18.41 -29.60
C GLU A 246 2.82 -18.02 -28.65
N GLN A 247 1.83 -18.89 -28.50
CA GLN A 247 0.71 -18.67 -27.55
C GLN A 247 1.21 -18.58 -26.11
N GLN A 248 2.17 -19.42 -25.71
CA GLN A 248 2.77 -19.33 -24.38
C GLN A 248 3.54 -18.01 -24.20
N ASN A 249 4.32 -17.57 -25.19
CA ASN A 249 5.06 -16.32 -25.14
C ASN A 249 4.11 -15.13 -25.00
N GLU A 250 2.99 -15.10 -25.72
CA GLU A 250 1.98 -14.04 -25.60
C GLU A 250 1.40 -13.94 -24.19
N ILE A 251 1.04 -15.07 -23.59
CA ILE A 251 0.57 -15.13 -22.20
C ILE A 251 1.67 -14.66 -21.25
N LEU A 252 2.91 -15.14 -21.42
CA LEU A 252 4.03 -14.76 -20.55
C LEU A 252 4.37 -13.27 -20.66
N VAL A 253 4.31 -12.67 -21.84
CA VAL A 253 4.48 -11.22 -22.02
C VAL A 253 3.40 -10.47 -21.24
N THR A 254 2.15 -10.91 -21.32
CA THR A 254 1.04 -10.33 -20.55
C THR A 254 1.30 -10.43 -19.04
N GLN A 255 1.73 -11.58 -18.54
CA GLN A 255 2.09 -11.76 -17.14
C GLN A 255 3.26 -10.86 -16.70
N TYR A 256 4.26 -10.70 -17.56
CA TYR A 256 5.38 -9.79 -17.30
C TYR A 256 4.95 -8.32 -17.21
N GLU A 257 4.09 -7.87 -18.11
CA GLU A 257 3.56 -6.50 -18.07
C GLU A 257 2.65 -6.25 -16.86
N ASN A 258 1.86 -7.25 -16.45
CA ASN A 258 1.07 -7.19 -15.23
C ASN A 258 1.97 -7.05 -13.99
N LEU A 259 3.04 -7.83 -13.87
CA LEU A 259 4.01 -7.70 -12.78
C LEU A 259 4.69 -6.32 -12.74
N LYS A 260 5.00 -5.74 -13.91
CA LYS A 260 5.54 -4.37 -13.99
C LYS A 260 4.52 -3.35 -13.47
N ARG A 261 3.24 -3.52 -13.81
CA ARG A 261 2.15 -2.66 -13.34
C ARG A 261 1.97 -2.78 -11.84
N GLU A 262 1.89 -3.99 -11.30
CA GLU A 262 1.79 -4.24 -9.86
C GLU A 262 2.92 -3.59 -9.07
N LEU A 263 4.17 -3.75 -9.55
CA LEU A 263 5.33 -3.12 -8.94
C LEU A 263 5.25 -1.60 -8.97
N ARG A 264 4.75 -1.01 -10.05
CA ARG A 264 4.55 0.45 -10.14
C ARG A 264 3.47 0.91 -9.17
N LEU A 265 2.35 0.19 -9.08
CA LEU A 265 1.28 0.50 -8.15
C LEU A 265 1.77 0.43 -6.70
N ALA A 266 2.50 -0.64 -6.34
CA ALA A 266 3.09 -0.79 -5.02
C ALA A 266 4.07 0.35 -4.69
N LYS A 267 4.89 0.80 -5.65
CA LYS A 267 5.81 1.94 -5.44
C LYS A 267 5.11 3.29 -5.28
N ASN A 268 3.90 3.42 -5.81
CA ASN A 268 3.13 4.66 -5.81
C ASN A 268 2.17 4.79 -4.61
N THR A 269 2.11 3.79 -3.71
CA THR A 269 1.37 3.95 -2.46
C THR A 269 2.17 4.83 -1.48
N PRO A 270 1.52 5.44 -0.46
CA PRO A 270 2.23 6.19 0.58
C PRO A 270 3.35 5.38 1.22
N GLU A 271 3.09 4.11 1.56
CA GLU A 271 4.07 3.20 2.16
C GLU A 271 5.22 2.88 1.18
N GLY A 272 4.92 2.76 -0.11
CA GLY A 272 5.92 2.56 -1.16
C GLY A 272 6.83 3.78 -1.37
N MET A 273 6.27 4.99 -1.26
CA MET A 273 7.04 6.23 -1.27
C MET A 273 7.93 6.34 -0.03
N MET A 274 7.42 5.98 1.15
CA MET A 274 8.20 5.93 2.39
C MET A 274 9.41 5.00 2.27
N VAL A 275 9.26 3.80 1.69
CA VAL A 275 10.41 2.91 1.40
C VAL A 275 11.41 3.57 0.46
N SER A 276 10.93 4.26 -0.57
CA SER A 276 11.79 4.93 -1.53
C SER A 276 12.59 6.05 -0.88
N ASP A 277 11.97 6.83 0.00
CA ASP A 277 12.62 7.93 0.71
C ASP A 277 13.55 7.42 1.82
N ALA A 278 13.16 6.38 2.55
CA ALA A 278 14.03 5.68 3.49
C ALA A 278 15.30 5.15 2.82
N ARG A 279 15.18 4.56 1.62
CA ARG A 279 16.34 4.12 0.83
C ARG A 279 17.23 5.31 0.40
N LYS A 280 16.63 6.44 0.02
CA LYS A 280 17.41 7.66 -0.35
C LYS A 280 18.13 8.24 0.86
N ALA A 281 17.47 8.30 2.02
CA ALA A 281 18.05 8.75 3.27
C ALA A 281 19.21 7.85 3.70
N ALA A 282 19.02 6.53 3.67
CA ALA A 282 20.05 5.56 4.02
C ALA A 282 21.31 5.68 3.14
N LYS A 283 21.16 5.98 1.84
CA LYS A 283 22.31 6.25 0.94
C LYS A 283 23.13 7.48 1.33
N LYS A 284 22.51 8.43 2.04
CA LYS A 284 23.16 9.62 2.60
C LYS A 284 23.64 9.40 4.03
N GLY A 285 23.49 8.18 4.58
CA GLY A 285 23.82 7.87 5.97
C GLY A 285 22.79 8.39 6.98
N LEU A 286 21.60 8.78 6.52
CA LEU A 286 20.54 9.31 7.36
C LEU A 286 19.50 8.21 7.67
N ASP A 287 19.00 8.20 8.89
CA ASP A 287 17.89 7.35 9.31
C ASP A 287 16.57 8.13 9.23
N SER A 288 15.78 7.84 8.19
CA SER A 288 14.48 8.48 7.97
C SER A 288 13.49 8.23 9.11
N VAL A 289 13.53 7.05 9.73
CA VAL A 289 12.61 6.71 10.83
C VAL A 289 12.97 7.54 12.05
N THR A 290 14.27 7.72 12.35
CA THR A 290 14.70 8.65 13.41
C THR A 290 14.19 10.06 13.16
N MET A 291 14.38 10.60 11.95
CA MET A 291 13.93 11.96 11.62
C MET A 291 12.42 12.13 11.81
N MET A 292 11.61 11.14 11.42
CA MET A 292 10.16 11.17 11.67
C MET A 292 9.82 11.17 13.17
N LEU A 293 10.58 10.43 13.97
CA LEU A 293 10.35 10.29 15.41
C LEU A 293 10.86 11.48 16.23
N GLU A 294 11.72 12.33 15.67
CA GLU A 294 12.16 13.59 16.28
C GLU A 294 11.00 14.59 16.35
N THR A 295 10.17 14.68 15.31
CA THR A 295 8.95 15.52 15.33
C THR A 295 7.99 15.07 16.43
N ILE A 296 7.80 13.76 16.61
CA ILE A 296 6.96 13.23 17.69
C ILE A 296 7.56 13.55 19.06
N GLU A 297 8.89 13.45 19.21
CA GLU A 297 9.55 13.80 20.48
C GLU A 297 9.40 15.28 20.81
N TYR A 298 9.51 16.16 19.81
CA TYR A 298 9.28 17.59 19.99
C TYR A 298 7.86 17.88 20.50
N GLN A 299 6.85 17.24 19.90
CA GLN A 299 5.46 17.36 20.35
C GLN A 299 5.28 16.83 21.78
N ILE A 300 5.90 15.68 22.12
CA ILE A 300 5.86 15.13 23.48
C ILE A 300 6.42 16.14 24.49
N ASN A 301 7.50 16.84 24.15
CA ASN A 301 8.10 17.83 25.04
C ASN A 301 7.16 19.01 25.27
N ILE A 302 6.52 19.54 24.22
CA ILE A 302 5.52 20.61 24.35
C ILE A 302 4.38 20.18 25.29
N VAL A 303 3.80 19.01 25.05
CA VAL A 303 2.68 18.51 25.87
C VAL A 303 3.13 18.24 27.30
N SER A 304 4.36 17.75 27.50
CA SER A 304 4.95 17.56 28.85
C SER A 304 5.09 18.88 29.60
N GLU A 305 5.54 19.95 28.94
CA GLU A 305 5.65 21.27 29.56
C GLU A 305 4.28 21.84 29.95
N ILE A 306 3.27 21.63 29.10
CA ILE A 306 1.89 22.03 29.40
C ILE A 306 1.36 21.25 30.59
N ARG A 307 1.61 19.93 30.65
CA ARG A 307 1.28 19.09 31.82
C ARG A 307 1.93 19.65 33.08
N ASP A 308 3.22 19.94 33.04
CA ASP A 308 3.96 20.49 34.18
C ASP A 308 3.42 21.87 34.61
N PHE A 309 3.07 22.73 33.66
CA PHE A 309 2.48 24.04 33.92
C PHE A 309 1.11 23.94 34.61
N VAL A 310 0.23 23.06 34.12
CA VAL A 310 -1.08 22.81 34.73
C VAL A 310 -0.91 22.20 36.14
N LYS A 311 0.06 21.30 36.30
CA LYS A 311 0.40 20.71 37.60
C LYS A 311 0.92 21.74 38.60
N ASP A 312 1.75 22.67 38.17
CA ASP A 312 2.23 23.76 39.02
C ASP A 312 1.11 24.71 39.44
N PHE A 313 0.11 24.93 38.58
CA PHE A 313 -1.11 25.67 38.96
C PHE A 313 -1.97 24.91 39.97
N GLN A 314 -2.15 23.60 39.78
CA GLN A 314 -2.84 22.72 40.74
C GLN A 314 -2.15 22.75 42.11
N ALA A 315 -0.81 22.66 42.12
CA ALA A 315 0.02 22.74 43.33
C ALA A 315 0.18 24.16 43.91
N GLN A 316 -0.49 25.17 43.35
CA GLN A 316 -0.44 26.57 43.79
C GLN A 316 0.95 27.21 43.75
N LYS A 317 1.86 26.70 42.91
CA LYS A 317 3.18 27.30 42.70
C LYS A 317 3.13 28.53 41.80
N ILE A 318 2.11 28.61 40.93
CA ILE A 318 1.84 29.75 40.07
C ILE A 318 0.47 30.36 40.34
N THR A 319 0.36 31.65 40.13
CA THR A 319 -0.86 32.44 40.31
C THR A 319 -1.81 32.24 39.14
N ILE A 320 -3.08 32.60 39.34
CA ILE A 320 -4.07 32.58 38.24
C ILE A 320 -3.69 33.51 37.09
N LYS A 321 -3.03 34.65 37.37
CA LYS A 321 -2.59 35.57 36.32
C LYS A 321 -1.51 34.93 35.45
N GLU A 322 -0.55 34.26 36.07
CA GLU A 322 0.50 33.52 35.36
C GLU A 322 -0.11 32.36 34.57
N PHE A 323 -1.04 31.62 35.17
CA PHE A 323 -1.74 30.52 34.50
C PHE A 323 -2.49 30.96 33.24
N LEU A 324 -3.24 32.08 33.30
CA LEU A 324 -4.01 32.60 32.16
C LEU A 324 -3.14 33.21 31.06
N ASN A 325 -1.88 33.58 31.36
CA ASN A 325 -0.93 33.97 30.32
C ASN A 325 -0.38 32.76 29.55
N GLY A 326 -0.55 31.54 30.08
CA GLY A 326 -0.04 30.31 29.49
C GLY A 326 1.48 30.12 29.66
N PRO A 327 1.98 28.90 29.39
CA PRO A 327 3.41 28.63 29.35
C PRO A 327 4.06 29.33 28.14
N ALA A 328 5.33 29.70 28.28
CA ALA A 328 6.09 30.42 27.25
C ALA A 328 6.11 29.67 25.90
N THR A 329 6.09 28.34 25.93
CA THR A 329 6.06 27.50 24.72
C THR A 329 4.77 27.57 23.93
N LEU A 330 3.62 27.83 24.57
CA LEU A 330 2.37 28.08 23.85
C LEU A 330 2.32 29.48 23.24
N GLN A 331 2.96 30.45 23.87
CA GLN A 331 3.05 31.82 23.32
C GLN A 331 3.88 31.84 22.04
N SER A 332 5.00 31.12 22.01
CA SER A 332 5.82 30.98 20.80
C SER A 332 5.10 30.16 19.72
N LEU A 333 4.41 29.07 20.08
CA LEU A 333 3.66 28.26 19.10
C LEU A 333 2.55 29.06 18.44
N ASN A 334 1.78 29.84 19.20
CA ASN A 334 0.71 30.68 18.65
C ASN A 334 1.24 31.79 17.73
N GLN A 335 2.47 32.25 17.94
CA GLN A 335 3.09 33.26 17.09
C GLN A 335 3.59 32.64 15.78
N GLU A 336 4.25 31.48 15.85
CA GLU A 336 4.73 30.73 14.68
C GLU A 336 3.56 30.22 13.81
N THR A 337 2.51 29.64 14.42
CA THR A 337 1.32 29.18 13.67
C THR A 337 0.54 30.33 13.03
N MET A 338 0.51 31.51 13.66
CA MET A 338 -0.09 32.70 13.09
C MET A 338 0.74 33.26 11.94
N GLU A 339 2.08 33.23 12.04
CA GLU A 339 2.99 33.59 10.96
C GLU A 339 2.85 32.64 9.76
N ASP A 340 2.81 31.33 9.98
CA ASP A 340 2.60 30.31 8.94
C ASP A 340 1.22 30.46 8.26
N MET A 341 0.16 30.70 9.03
CA MET A 341 -1.18 30.91 8.48
C MET A 341 -1.23 32.19 7.63
N LEU A 342 -0.56 33.26 8.07
CA LEU A 342 -0.45 34.50 7.30
C LEU A 342 0.39 34.29 6.03
N GLU A 343 1.48 33.52 6.08
CA GLU A 343 2.32 33.20 4.93
C GLU A 343 1.59 32.34 3.90
N GLN A 344 0.77 31.39 4.36
CA GLN A 344 -0.08 30.57 3.49
C GLN A 344 -1.18 31.42 2.82
N MET A 345 -1.85 32.30 3.58
CA MET A 345 -2.83 33.25 3.03
C MET A 345 -2.20 34.23 2.02
N LEU A 346 -0.98 34.72 2.30
CA LEU A 346 -0.25 35.60 1.38
C LEU A 346 0.20 34.87 0.12
N SER A 347 0.60 33.60 0.24
CA SER A 347 0.97 32.74 -0.90
C SER A 347 -0.23 32.44 -1.80
N GLU A 348 -1.43 32.30 -1.24
CA GLU A 348 -2.67 32.13 -2.00
C GLU A 348 -3.09 33.43 -2.72
N LEU A 349 -2.79 34.61 -2.14
CA LEU A 349 -3.04 35.91 -2.76
C LEU A 349 -2.07 36.22 -3.90
N ASP A 350 -0.81 35.81 -3.80
CA ASP A 350 0.21 35.96 -4.86
C ASP A 350 -0.09 35.07 -6.09
N GLY A 351 -0.95 34.06 -5.95
CA GLY A 351 -1.46 33.26 -7.06
C GLY A 351 -2.57 33.92 -7.89
N VAL A 352 -3.12 35.07 -7.45
CA VAL A 352 -4.27 35.74 -8.08
C VAL A 352 -3.87 36.93 -8.95
N ILE A 353 -2.61 37.37 -8.94
CA ILE A 353 -2.14 38.45 -9.81
C ILE A 353 -1.47 37.88 -11.06
N ILE A 354 -2.29 37.48 -12.03
CA ILE A 354 -1.87 37.37 -13.44
C ILE A 354 -2.18 38.72 -14.10
N PHE A 355 -1.16 39.45 -14.50
CA PHE A 355 -1.26 40.65 -15.36
C PHE A 355 -1.74 40.32 -16.77
#